data_AF-A0A3A9CB87-F1
#
_entry.id   AF-A0A3A9CB87-F1
#
_cell.length_a   1.000
_cell.length_b   1.000
_cell.length_c   1.000
_cell.angle_alpha   90.00
_cell.angle_beta   90.00
_cell.angle_gamma   90.00
#
_symmetry.space_group_name_H-M   'P 1'
#
loop_
_entity.id
_entity.type
_entity.pdbx_description
1 polymer ?
#
loop_
_entity_poly.entity_id
_entity_poly.type
_entity_poly.pdbx_seq_one_letter_code
_entity_poly.pdbx_strand_id
1 'polypeptide(L)'
;MGMINQALNSENPYDIVPSRDTDGHGTALAQIAAGSFQEGEQFCGASPECVIAVVKCKEAKPYLKEFYAVNQDAFAIAETDIMTGVQYLNALAQQYNMPLVICLSVGTNQGDHNGRSSLAQFLDVVALNDRRCAVTAGGNEGNARHHFEGSGEYSEAEIKVGENESGFFLELWASSPDIFSISIRSPYGESVPRITSRIGGSHEFRFIYDETVVLVDYRIVERESGGELISMRFQNPSPGIWSIGVYGSATNRGSYHMWLPLTGFISDETYFLRSSPDVTLTEPSNAFGPITVTGYNEITGGSYTDSSRGFTRNGSEKPDFAAPAVNVSTNVGMYTGTSVAAAITAGAAADFLEWAVVKGNEPIVNSDDVKNYFKRGAVREPGITYPNKQEGFGRLNLKGVFDSLTQT
;
A
#
# COMPACT_ATOMS: atom_id res chain seq x y z
N MET A 1 -26.20 23.74 14.30
CA MET A 1 -25.04 23.93 13.39
C MET A 1 -23.94 22.99 13.83
N GLY A 2 -23.28 22.29 12.91
CA GLY A 2 -22.16 21.40 13.24
C GLY A 2 -20.93 22.17 13.74
N MET A 3 -20.08 21.55 14.56
CA MET A 3 -18.89 22.17 15.15
C MET A 3 -17.95 22.78 14.10
N ILE A 4 -17.80 22.15 12.93
CA ILE A 4 -16.97 22.67 11.84
C ILE A 4 -17.52 24.00 11.31
N ASN A 5 -18.82 24.11 11.06
CA ASN A 5 -19.44 25.37 10.61
C ASN A 5 -19.30 26.48 11.66
N GLN A 6 -19.34 26.12 12.94
CA GLN A 6 -19.08 27.08 14.01
C GLN A 6 -17.61 27.56 13.99
N ALA A 7 -16.66 26.64 13.80
CA ALA A 7 -15.24 26.96 13.70
C ALA A 7 -14.94 27.88 12.51
N LEU A 8 -15.52 27.61 11.33
CA LEU A 8 -15.32 28.43 10.11
C LEU A 8 -15.78 29.88 10.26
N ASN A 9 -16.73 30.16 11.15
CA ASN A 9 -17.24 31.51 11.43
C ASN A 9 -16.53 32.17 12.63
N SER A 10 -15.54 31.52 13.24
CA SER A 10 -14.78 32.02 14.39
C SER A 10 -13.47 32.66 13.93
N GLU A 11 -13.03 33.71 14.63
CA GLU A 11 -11.67 34.27 14.44
C GLU A 11 -10.57 33.28 14.85
N ASN A 12 -10.89 32.36 15.78
CA ASN A 12 -10.00 31.28 16.22
C ASN A 12 -10.66 29.91 15.98
N PRO A 13 -10.66 29.39 14.73
CA PRO A 13 -11.33 28.11 14.40
C PRO A 13 -10.81 26.92 15.21
N TYR A 14 -9.51 26.92 15.52
CA TYR A 14 -8.82 25.81 16.17
C TYR A 14 -9.12 25.67 17.66
N ASP A 15 -9.68 26.70 18.30
CA ASP A 15 -10.17 26.60 19.67
C ASP A 15 -11.46 25.75 19.74
N ILE A 16 -12.20 25.67 18.63
CA ILE A 16 -13.45 24.91 18.52
C ILE A 16 -13.19 23.51 17.93
N VAL A 17 -12.36 23.43 16.88
CA VAL A 17 -11.94 22.17 16.26
C VAL A 17 -10.40 22.09 16.31
N PRO A 18 -9.83 21.49 17.37
CA PRO A 18 -8.38 21.41 17.57
C PRO A 18 -7.76 20.29 16.74
N SER A 19 -8.04 20.27 15.44
CA SER A 19 -7.48 19.33 14.47
C SER A 19 -6.82 20.10 13.34
N ARG A 20 -5.58 19.72 13.02
CA ARG A 20 -4.78 20.30 11.93
C ARG A 20 -4.15 19.17 11.12
N ASP A 21 -4.15 19.34 9.82
CA ASP A 21 -3.24 18.63 8.94
C ASP A 21 -1.91 19.38 8.94
N THR A 22 -0.84 18.69 9.35
CA THR A 22 0.48 19.30 9.58
C THR A 22 1.47 18.98 8.48
N ASP A 23 1.21 17.95 7.67
CA ASP A 23 2.03 17.55 6.52
C ASP A 23 1.35 17.88 5.18
N GLY A 24 0.02 18.13 5.19
CA GLY A 24 -0.75 18.55 4.03
C GLY A 24 -1.21 17.40 3.12
N HIS A 25 -0.81 16.16 3.41
CA HIS A 25 -1.13 14.99 2.59
C HIS A 25 -2.63 14.76 2.55
N GLY A 26 -3.29 14.68 3.71
CA GLY A 26 -4.73 14.47 3.80
C GLY A 26 -5.55 15.58 3.14
N THR A 27 -5.12 16.83 3.31
CA THR A 27 -5.75 18.01 2.71
C THR A 27 -5.66 17.98 1.19
N ALA A 28 -4.49 17.66 0.64
CA ALA A 28 -4.28 17.57 -0.80
C ALA A 28 -5.15 16.46 -1.42
N LEU A 29 -5.22 15.28 -0.80
CA LEU A 29 -6.04 14.18 -1.31
C LEU A 29 -7.53 14.48 -1.25
N ALA A 30 -8.00 15.12 -0.17
CA ALA A 30 -9.38 15.58 -0.07
C ALA A 30 -9.72 16.61 -1.15
N GLN A 31 -8.81 17.53 -1.46
CA GLN A 31 -8.98 18.47 -2.57
C GLN A 31 -9.04 17.75 -3.92
N ILE A 32 -8.12 16.83 -4.21
CA ILE A 32 -8.09 16.09 -5.48
C ILE A 32 -9.39 15.29 -5.67
N ALA A 33 -9.87 14.63 -4.63
CA ALA A 33 -11.09 13.83 -4.71
C ALA A 33 -12.35 14.69 -4.78
N ALA A 34 -12.42 15.79 -4.01
CA ALA A 34 -13.68 16.43 -3.66
C ALA A 34 -13.62 17.97 -3.50
N GLY A 35 -12.52 18.61 -3.89
CA GLY A 35 -12.38 20.05 -3.78
C GLY A 35 -13.39 20.80 -4.66
N SER A 36 -14.17 21.67 -4.05
CA SER A 36 -15.18 22.45 -4.78
C SER A 36 -14.54 23.42 -5.77
N PHE A 37 -15.18 23.60 -6.93
CA PHE A 37 -14.81 24.66 -7.86
C PHE A 37 -15.12 26.03 -7.26
N GLN A 38 -14.16 26.95 -7.33
CA GLN A 38 -14.35 28.36 -6.98
C GLN A 38 -14.14 29.23 -8.22
N GLU A 39 -15.01 30.23 -8.39
CA GLU A 39 -14.90 31.15 -9.53
C GLU A 39 -13.54 31.88 -9.50
N GLY A 40 -12.78 31.76 -10.59
CA GLY A 40 -11.43 32.33 -10.71
C GLY A 40 -10.30 31.37 -10.33
N GLU A 41 -10.61 30.20 -9.75
CA GLU A 41 -9.63 29.13 -9.54
C GLU A 41 -9.55 28.20 -10.77
N GLN A 42 -8.36 27.66 -11.03
CA GLN A 42 -8.14 26.67 -12.08
C GLN A 42 -8.24 25.23 -11.56
N PHE A 43 -8.72 25.05 -10.33
CA PHE A 43 -8.77 23.77 -9.65
C PHE A 43 -10.22 23.33 -9.40
N CYS A 44 -10.47 22.05 -9.65
CA CYS A 44 -11.70 21.36 -9.29
C CYS A 44 -11.32 19.91 -8.96
N GLY A 45 -11.79 19.42 -7.81
CA GLY A 45 -11.69 18.01 -7.47
C GLY A 45 -12.52 17.16 -8.42
N ALA A 46 -12.26 15.85 -8.40
CA ALA A 46 -12.95 14.91 -9.27
C ALA A 46 -14.47 14.85 -9.00
N SER A 47 -14.91 14.91 -7.73
CA SER A 47 -16.33 14.93 -7.33
C SER A 47 -16.62 16.11 -6.38
N PRO A 48 -16.74 17.36 -6.89
CA PRO A 48 -16.75 18.59 -6.09
C PRO A 48 -17.99 18.78 -5.21
N GLU A 49 -19.06 18.02 -5.46
CA GLU A 49 -20.33 18.10 -4.72
C GLU A 49 -20.50 16.96 -3.70
N CYS A 50 -19.51 16.08 -3.55
CA CYS A 50 -19.60 15.00 -2.57
C CYS A 50 -19.41 15.51 -1.13
N VAL A 51 -19.96 14.76 -0.16
CA VAL A 51 -19.77 15.04 1.26
C VAL A 51 -18.47 14.39 1.74
N ILE A 52 -17.62 15.18 2.39
CA ILE A 52 -16.31 14.72 2.88
C ILE A 52 -16.43 14.27 4.35
N ALA A 53 -15.92 13.08 4.65
CA ALA A 53 -15.65 12.63 6.01
C ALA A 53 -14.15 12.28 6.13
N VAL A 54 -13.49 12.77 7.18
CA VAL A 54 -12.04 12.61 7.38
C VAL A 54 -11.77 11.89 8.68
N VAL A 55 -10.85 10.92 8.66
CA VAL A 55 -10.27 10.30 9.85
C VAL A 55 -8.77 10.58 9.85
N LYS A 56 -8.32 11.41 10.80
CA LYS A 56 -6.90 11.57 11.10
C LYS A 56 -6.49 10.48 12.11
N CYS A 57 -5.69 9.51 11.65
CA CYS A 57 -5.13 8.52 12.56
C CYS A 57 -4.06 9.16 13.45
N LYS A 58 -3.93 8.66 14.67
CA LYS A 58 -2.81 9.01 15.55
C LYS A 58 -1.55 8.30 15.07
N GLU A 59 -0.39 8.84 15.44
CA GLU A 59 0.87 8.14 15.22
C GLU A 59 0.99 6.86 16.07
N ALA A 60 1.68 5.88 15.50
CA ALA A 60 2.01 4.63 16.16
C ALA A 60 2.81 4.90 17.43
N LYS A 61 2.49 4.13 18.49
CA LYS A 61 3.17 4.26 19.77
C LYS A 61 4.66 3.88 19.63
N PRO A 62 5.57 4.49 20.42
CA PRO A 62 7.01 4.25 20.31
C PRO A 62 7.42 2.77 20.34
N TYR A 63 6.79 1.95 21.19
CA TYR A 63 7.09 0.52 21.28
C TYR A 63 6.74 -0.27 20.00
N LEU A 64 5.76 0.20 19.21
CA LEU A 64 5.44 -0.42 17.92
C LEU A 64 6.53 -0.07 16.91
N LYS A 65 6.93 1.21 16.84
CA LYS A 65 8.05 1.65 15.98
C LYS A 65 9.33 0.88 16.34
N GLU A 66 9.63 0.73 17.63
CA GLU A 66 10.77 -0.06 18.13
C GLU A 66 10.68 -1.55 17.72
N PHE A 67 9.49 -2.17 17.86
CA PHE A 67 9.29 -3.56 17.48
C PHE A 67 9.53 -3.77 15.97
N TYR A 68 9.07 -2.86 15.11
CA TYR A 68 9.28 -2.96 13.67
C TYR A 68 10.60 -2.33 13.20
N ALA A 69 11.47 -1.92 14.14
CA ALA A 69 12.73 -1.22 13.85
C ALA A 69 12.55 -0.04 12.90
N VAL A 70 11.45 0.70 13.07
CA VAL A 70 11.13 1.94 12.35
C VAL A 70 11.69 3.11 13.16
N ASN A 71 12.30 4.07 12.48
CA ASN A 71 12.79 5.30 13.11
C ASN A 71 11.66 5.99 13.90
N GLN A 72 11.96 6.45 15.12
CA GLN A 72 10.97 7.06 16.00
C GLN A 72 10.38 8.36 15.45
N ASP A 73 11.15 9.09 14.64
CA ASP A 73 10.74 10.34 13.99
C ASP A 73 9.95 10.09 12.69
N ALA A 74 9.95 8.86 12.16
CA ALA A 74 9.19 8.52 10.97
C ALA A 74 7.68 8.48 11.28
N PHE A 75 6.86 9.08 10.41
CA PHE A 75 5.42 9.02 10.53
C PHE A 75 4.91 7.60 10.25
N ALA A 76 4.35 6.94 11.26
CA ALA A 76 3.79 5.61 11.13
C ALA A 76 2.41 5.56 11.80
N ILE A 77 1.52 4.75 11.24
CA ILE A 77 0.17 4.51 11.79
C ILE A 77 0.05 3.02 12.08
N ALA A 78 -0.58 2.67 13.21
CA ALA A 78 -0.85 1.27 13.49
C ALA A 78 -2.02 0.76 12.63
N GLU A 79 -1.89 -0.45 12.08
CA GLU A 79 -2.93 -1.11 11.28
C GLU A 79 -4.32 -1.07 11.95
N THR A 80 -4.36 -1.33 13.26
CA THR A 80 -5.60 -1.30 14.06
C THR A 80 -6.28 0.08 14.11
N ASP A 81 -5.53 1.17 14.05
CA ASP A 81 -6.09 2.52 14.01
C ASP A 81 -6.73 2.81 12.63
N ILE A 82 -6.12 2.29 11.55
CA ILE A 82 -6.69 2.35 10.19
C ILE A 82 -8.00 1.55 10.13
N MET A 83 -8.01 0.32 10.64
CA MET A 83 -9.22 -0.52 10.69
C MET A 83 -10.34 0.18 11.48
N THR A 84 -10.00 0.81 12.61
CA THR A 84 -10.97 1.57 13.42
C THR A 84 -11.53 2.77 12.65
N GLY A 85 -10.68 3.49 11.90
CA GLY A 85 -11.09 4.60 11.04
C GLY A 85 -12.05 4.17 9.93
N VAL A 86 -11.73 3.07 9.24
CA VAL A 86 -12.61 2.47 8.22
C VAL A 86 -13.95 2.04 8.81
N GLN A 87 -13.95 1.39 9.99
CA GLN A 87 -15.18 1.00 10.68
C GLN A 87 -16.05 2.22 11.03
N TYR A 88 -15.42 3.30 11.51
CA TYR A 88 -16.10 4.55 11.81
C TYR A 88 -16.77 5.16 10.56
N LEU A 89 -16.03 5.27 9.45
CA LEU A 89 -16.57 5.79 8.19
C LEU A 89 -17.73 4.92 7.66
N ASN A 90 -17.59 3.60 7.73
CA ASN A 90 -18.64 2.68 7.32
C ASN A 90 -19.92 2.85 8.16
N ALA A 91 -19.79 2.95 9.49
CA ALA A 91 -20.90 3.19 10.39
C ALA A 91 -21.55 4.57 10.15
N LEU A 92 -20.75 5.60 9.88
CA LEU A 92 -21.23 6.93 9.56
C LEU A 92 -22.09 6.92 8.28
N ALA A 93 -21.61 6.26 7.23
CA ALA A 93 -22.34 6.12 5.98
C ALA A 93 -23.66 5.33 6.16
N GLN A 94 -23.68 4.32 7.04
CA GLN A 94 -24.92 3.62 7.40
C GLN A 94 -25.90 4.55 8.13
N GLN A 95 -25.41 5.33 9.11
CA GLN A 95 -26.21 6.27 9.88
C GLN A 95 -26.89 7.32 8.99
N TYR A 96 -26.19 7.82 7.97
CA TYR A 96 -26.73 8.80 7.02
C TYR A 96 -27.42 8.16 5.80
N ASN A 97 -27.44 6.83 5.70
CA ASN A 97 -27.95 6.08 4.54
C ASN A 97 -27.34 6.57 3.21
N MET A 98 -26.03 6.81 3.20
CA MET A 98 -25.29 7.29 2.03
C MET A 98 -24.39 6.19 1.44
N PRO A 99 -24.15 6.20 0.11
CA PRO A 99 -23.03 5.47 -0.46
C PRO A 99 -21.71 6.00 0.11
N LEU A 100 -20.70 5.14 0.19
CA LEU A 100 -19.39 5.48 0.75
C LEU A 100 -18.28 5.07 -0.21
N VAL A 101 -17.41 6.03 -0.53
CA VAL A 101 -16.09 5.77 -1.11
C VAL A 101 -15.03 5.99 -0.05
N ILE A 102 -14.21 4.98 0.21
CA ILE A 102 -13.05 5.06 1.11
C ILE A 102 -11.81 5.27 0.25
N CYS A 103 -11.12 6.40 0.42
CA CYS A 103 -9.79 6.62 -0.15
C CYS A 103 -8.73 6.29 0.90
N LEU A 104 -8.09 5.11 0.77
CA LEU A 104 -7.02 4.66 1.65
C LEU A 104 -5.66 4.81 0.96
N SER A 105 -4.92 5.84 1.33
CA SER A 105 -3.69 6.26 0.67
C SER A 105 -2.43 6.05 1.52
N VAL A 106 -2.48 5.05 2.41
CA VAL A 106 -1.38 4.60 3.26
C VAL A 106 -1.18 3.10 3.06
N GLY A 107 0.05 2.63 3.19
CA GLY A 107 0.37 1.22 3.01
C GLY A 107 1.72 0.84 3.60
N THR A 108 2.06 -0.44 3.51
CA THR A 108 3.32 -0.99 4.00
C THR A 108 3.85 -2.13 3.14
N ASN A 109 5.17 -2.37 3.21
CA ASN A 109 5.81 -3.56 2.66
C ASN A 109 5.71 -4.78 3.58
N GLN A 110 5.31 -4.61 4.85
CA GLN A 110 5.11 -5.73 5.77
C GLN A 110 3.79 -6.46 5.49
N GLY A 111 3.87 -7.76 5.21
CA GLY A 111 2.73 -8.62 4.89
C GLY A 111 3.02 -9.56 3.74
N ASP A 112 2.06 -10.41 3.40
CA ASP A 112 2.26 -11.54 2.49
C ASP A 112 2.17 -11.18 0.99
N HIS A 113 1.83 -9.91 0.68
CA HIS A 113 1.62 -9.36 -0.66
C HIS A 113 0.60 -10.16 -1.48
N ASN A 114 -0.36 -10.76 -0.79
CA ASN A 114 -1.38 -11.60 -1.40
C ASN A 114 -2.80 -11.29 -0.89
N GLY A 115 -2.96 -10.13 -0.24
CA GLY A 115 -4.27 -9.64 0.20
C GLY A 115 -4.83 -10.40 1.41
N ARG A 116 -3.98 -11.06 2.20
CA ARG A 116 -4.40 -11.83 3.37
C ARG A 116 -4.05 -11.16 4.70
N SER A 117 -3.45 -9.97 4.68
CA SER A 117 -3.28 -9.16 5.90
C SER A 117 -4.62 -8.89 6.60
N SER A 118 -4.57 -8.62 7.90
CA SER A 118 -5.80 -8.37 8.69
C SER A 118 -6.57 -7.17 8.14
N LEU A 119 -5.86 -6.10 7.77
CA LEU A 119 -6.46 -4.93 7.11
C LEU A 119 -7.00 -5.25 5.71
N ALA A 120 -6.30 -6.05 4.89
CA ALA A 120 -6.80 -6.44 3.57
C ALA A 120 -8.13 -7.20 3.67
N GLN A 121 -8.19 -8.24 4.52
CA GLN A 121 -9.40 -9.03 4.73
C GLN A 121 -10.54 -8.18 5.29
N PHE A 122 -10.24 -7.26 6.21
CA PHE A 122 -11.24 -6.35 6.76
C PHE A 122 -11.77 -5.38 5.70
N LEU A 123 -10.89 -4.83 4.86
CA LEU A 123 -11.29 -3.97 3.75
C LEU A 123 -12.13 -4.73 2.72
N ASP A 124 -11.81 -5.98 2.42
CA ASP A 124 -12.65 -6.82 1.54
C ASP A 124 -14.07 -6.93 2.07
N VAL A 125 -14.23 -7.23 3.38
CA VAL A 125 -15.55 -7.32 4.01
C VAL A 125 -16.32 -6.01 3.92
N VAL A 126 -15.66 -4.86 4.10
CA VAL A 126 -16.32 -3.55 4.00
C VAL A 126 -16.67 -3.21 2.55
N ALA A 127 -15.72 -3.41 1.63
CA ALA A 127 -15.80 -3.03 0.23
C ALA A 127 -16.84 -3.83 -0.56
N LEU A 128 -17.09 -5.08 -0.17
CA LEU A 128 -18.06 -5.97 -0.82
C LEU A 128 -19.51 -5.76 -0.36
N ASN A 129 -19.76 -4.86 0.60
CA ASN A 129 -21.13 -4.47 0.95
C ASN A 129 -21.74 -3.55 -0.11
N ASP A 130 -23.06 -3.61 -0.27
CA ASP A 130 -23.81 -2.71 -1.14
C ASP A 130 -23.51 -1.24 -0.82
N ARG A 131 -23.38 -0.43 -1.88
CA ARG A 131 -23.16 1.01 -1.82
C ARG A 131 -21.85 1.36 -1.11
N ARG A 132 -20.84 0.49 -1.20
CA ARG A 132 -19.47 0.72 -0.73
C ARG A 132 -18.49 0.58 -1.87
N CYS A 133 -17.48 1.44 -1.87
CA CYS A 133 -16.32 1.34 -2.74
C CYS A 133 -15.09 1.69 -1.91
N ALA A 134 -14.04 0.88 -2.01
CA ALA A 134 -12.75 1.18 -1.38
C ALA A 134 -11.70 1.33 -2.46
N VAL A 135 -10.89 2.38 -2.36
CA VAL A 135 -9.80 2.69 -3.28
C VAL A 135 -8.51 2.76 -2.49
N THR A 136 -7.50 2.01 -2.93
CA THR A 136 -6.19 1.93 -2.32
C THR A 136 -5.12 2.43 -3.30
N ALA A 137 -4.15 3.17 -2.77
CA ALA A 137 -2.94 3.50 -3.52
C ALA A 137 -2.07 2.24 -3.67
N GLY A 138 -1.47 2.03 -4.85
CA GLY A 138 -0.59 0.90 -5.10
C GLY A 138 0.75 0.97 -4.35
N GLY A 139 1.17 2.15 -3.89
CA GLY A 139 2.46 2.37 -3.24
C GLY A 139 3.50 2.98 -4.18
N ASN A 140 4.58 3.50 -3.60
CA ASN A 140 5.66 4.19 -4.32
C ASN A 140 7.00 3.44 -4.21
N GLU A 141 6.96 2.10 -4.19
CA GLU A 141 8.13 1.24 -3.92
C GLU A 141 8.73 0.62 -5.18
N GLY A 142 8.20 0.93 -6.36
CA GLY A 142 8.53 0.27 -7.64
C GLY A 142 9.97 0.47 -8.11
N ASN A 143 10.68 1.43 -7.53
CA ASN A 143 12.09 1.72 -7.79
C ASN A 143 12.94 1.81 -6.50
N ALA A 144 12.35 1.51 -5.33
CA ALA A 144 13.01 1.64 -4.03
C ALA A 144 14.03 0.52 -3.73
N ARG A 145 14.02 -0.56 -4.54
CA ARG A 145 14.90 -1.73 -4.38
C ARG A 145 14.71 -2.44 -3.01
N HIS A 146 13.50 -2.34 -2.46
CA HIS A 146 13.11 -2.97 -1.20
C HIS A 146 12.49 -4.36 -1.36
N HIS A 147 12.40 -4.89 -2.59
CA HIS A 147 11.90 -6.25 -2.85
C HIS A 147 12.98 -7.10 -3.53
N PHE A 148 13.09 -8.34 -3.06
CA PHE A 148 13.92 -9.39 -3.65
C PHE A 148 13.06 -10.62 -3.91
N GLU A 149 13.22 -11.21 -5.10
CA GLU A 149 12.63 -12.49 -5.46
C GLU A 149 13.75 -13.52 -5.71
N GLY A 150 13.60 -14.71 -5.13
CA GLY A 150 14.54 -15.81 -5.28
C GLY A 150 13.82 -17.15 -5.47
N SER A 151 14.57 -18.15 -5.91
CA SER A 151 14.06 -19.51 -6.10
C SER A 151 15.21 -20.53 -6.13
N GLY A 152 14.85 -21.82 -6.11
CA GLY A 152 15.79 -22.92 -6.24
C GLY A 152 16.32 -23.46 -4.90
N GLU A 153 17.33 -24.33 -4.99
CA GLU A 153 17.90 -25.02 -3.82
C GLU A 153 18.73 -24.08 -2.94
N TYR A 154 19.47 -23.16 -3.57
CA TYR A 154 20.23 -22.13 -2.87
C TYR A 154 20.24 -20.84 -3.69
N SER A 155 19.99 -19.72 -3.01
CA SER A 155 20.30 -18.39 -3.53
C SER A 155 20.66 -17.44 -2.40
N GLU A 156 21.37 -16.37 -2.73
CA GLU A 156 21.83 -15.38 -1.75
C GLU A 156 21.20 -14.02 -2.08
N ALA A 157 20.59 -13.40 -1.06
CA ALA A 157 20.09 -12.04 -1.12
C ALA A 157 21.09 -11.12 -0.40
N GLU A 158 21.62 -10.13 -1.13
CA GLU A 158 22.59 -9.17 -0.60
C GLU A 158 21.90 -7.84 -0.33
N ILE A 159 22.03 -7.35 0.90
CA ILE A 159 21.46 -6.09 1.37
C ILE A 159 22.63 -5.16 1.67
N LYS A 160 22.72 -4.04 0.95
CA LYS A 160 23.57 -2.93 1.38
C LYS A 160 22.85 -2.26 2.55
N VAL A 161 23.53 -2.05 3.67
CA VAL A 161 23.06 -1.27 4.81
C VAL A 161 23.82 0.04 4.86
N GLY A 162 23.08 1.13 4.97
CA GLY A 162 23.62 2.49 5.06
C GLY A 162 24.30 2.78 6.41
N GLU A 163 25.05 3.88 6.44
CA GLU A 163 25.61 4.41 7.69
C GLU A 163 24.50 4.84 8.66
N ASN A 164 24.73 4.65 9.96
CA ASN A 164 23.81 5.03 11.04
C ASN A 164 22.41 4.41 10.96
N GLU A 165 22.27 3.25 10.33
CA GLU A 165 21.00 2.51 10.35
C GLU A 165 20.71 1.99 11.76
N SER A 166 19.60 2.43 12.36
CA SER A 166 19.24 2.03 13.73
C SER A 166 18.71 0.60 13.80
N GLY A 167 18.16 0.11 12.69
CA GLY A 167 17.62 -1.23 12.57
C GLY A 167 16.67 -1.33 11.38
N PHE A 168 16.27 -2.54 11.05
CA PHE A 168 15.22 -2.78 10.06
C PHE A 168 14.55 -4.14 10.27
N PHE A 169 13.33 -4.26 9.75
CA PHE A 169 12.52 -5.46 9.82
C PHE A 169 12.30 -6.05 8.42
N LEU A 170 12.92 -7.20 8.20
CA LEU A 170 12.94 -7.92 6.93
C LEU A 170 12.04 -9.15 7.03
N GLU A 171 11.12 -9.31 6.08
CA GLU A 171 10.27 -10.49 6.00
C GLU A 171 10.63 -11.32 4.77
N LEU A 172 10.73 -12.63 4.93
CA LEU A 172 10.76 -13.60 3.84
C LEU A 172 9.43 -14.38 3.84
N TRP A 173 8.77 -14.42 2.69
CA TRP A 173 7.52 -15.14 2.47
C TRP A 173 7.66 -16.21 1.39
N ALA A 174 7.11 -17.38 1.65
CA ALA A 174 7.01 -18.46 0.68
C ALA A 174 5.61 -19.10 0.68
N SER A 175 5.19 -19.60 -0.47
CA SER A 175 3.90 -20.28 -0.62
C SER A 175 4.01 -21.74 -0.21
N SER A 176 3.00 -22.23 0.51
CA SER A 176 2.86 -23.67 0.78
C SER A 176 2.80 -24.45 -0.54
N PRO A 177 3.46 -25.62 -0.65
CA PRO A 177 4.12 -26.39 0.42
C PRO A 177 5.62 -26.11 0.57
N ASP A 178 6.17 -25.09 -0.12
CA ASP A 178 7.61 -24.81 -0.06
C ASP A 178 8.01 -24.27 1.31
N ILE A 179 9.14 -24.77 1.82
CA ILE A 179 9.74 -24.37 3.11
C ILE A 179 11.20 -24.02 2.85
N PHE A 180 11.63 -22.89 3.40
CA PHE A 180 12.97 -22.36 3.28
C PHE A 180 13.65 -22.26 4.65
N SER A 181 14.96 -22.06 4.61
CA SER A 181 15.81 -21.86 5.79
C SER A 181 16.85 -20.82 5.43
N ILE A 182 17.34 -20.07 6.42
CA ILE A 182 18.26 -18.97 6.16
C ILE A 182 19.59 -19.15 6.89
N SER A 183 20.64 -18.57 6.34
CA SER A 183 21.88 -18.22 7.03
C SER A 183 22.10 -16.72 6.88
N ILE A 184 22.82 -16.12 7.82
CA ILE A 184 23.09 -14.67 7.82
C ILE A 184 24.60 -14.47 7.91
N ARG A 185 25.16 -13.63 7.04
CA ARG A 185 26.58 -13.26 7.05
C ARG A 185 26.68 -11.73 7.17
N SER A 186 27.43 -11.27 8.16
CA SER A 186 27.67 -9.84 8.38
C SER A 186 28.75 -9.29 7.44
N PRO A 187 28.84 -7.96 7.28
CA PRO A 187 29.85 -7.31 6.45
C PRO A 187 31.30 -7.68 6.83
N TYR A 188 31.54 -8.03 8.09
CA TYR A 188 32.87 -8.39 8.60
C TYR A 188 33.17 -9.90 8.51
N GLY A 189 32.27 -10.69 7.92
CA GLY A 189 32.45 -12.11 7.65
C GLY A 189 32.03 -13.06 8.79
N GLU A 190 31.51 -12.53 9.90
CA GLU A 190 30.84 -13.35 10.92
C GLU A 190 29.56 -13.94 10.33
N SER A 191 29.25 -15.19 10.68
CA SER A 191 28.10 -15.89 10.09
C SER A 191 27.30 -16.66 11.13
N VAL A 192 25.98 -16.50 11.02
CA VAL A 192 25.01 -17.39 11.63
C VAL A 192 24.79 -18.55 10.66
N PRO A 193 25.10 -19.79 11.06
CA PRO A 193 24.92 -20.96 10.20
C PRO A 193 23.42 -21.17 9.91
N ARG A 194 23.14 -22.04 8.94
CA ARG A 194 21.78 -22.36 8.51
C ARG A 194 20.84 -22.66 9.70
N ILE A 195 19.80 -21.86 9.84
CA ILE A 195 18.73 -22.00 10.82
C ILE A 195 17.63 -22.85 10.19
N THR A 196 17.33 -24.01 10.74
CA THR A 196 16.34 -24.93 10.15
C THR A 196 14.93 -24.65 10.67
N SER A 197 13.95 -24.60 9.76
CA SER A 197 12.54 -24.31 10.04
C SER A 197 11.86 -25.24 11.07
N ARG A 198 12.37 -26.47 11.27
CA ARG A 198 11.82 -27.44 12.24
C ARG A 198 11.89 -26.95 13.69
N ILE A 199 12.75 -25.98 13.96
CA ILE A 199 12.86 -25.35 15.26
C ILE A 199 11.88 -24.18 15.23
N GLY A 200 10.60 -24.44 15.48
CA GLY A 200 9.67 -23.35 15.76
C GLY A 200 10.21 -22.57 16.96
N GLY A 201 10.29 -21.25 16.85
CA GLY A 201 10.85 -20.42 17.92
C GLY A 201 11.45 -19.12 17.43
N SER A 202 11.62 -18.21 18.39
CA SER A 202 12.37 -16.97 18.20
C SER A 202 13.81 -17.21 18.61
N HIS A 203 14.74 -16.85 17.72
CA HIS A 203 16.18 -16.98 17.93
C HIS A 203 16.82 -15.60 17.95
N GLU A 204 17.68 -15.36 18.93
CA GLU A 204 18.48 -14.13 19.02
C GLU A 204 19.93 -14.46 18.71
N PHE A 205 20.49 -13.76 17.72
CA PHE A 205 21.89 -13.87 17.34
C PHE A 205 22.57 -12.54 17.64
N ARG A 206 23.63 -12.61 18.46
CA ARG A 206 24.49 -11.47 18.75
C ARG A 206 25.80 -11.70 18.02
N PHE A 207 26.11 -10.78 17.13
CA PHE A 207 27.38 -10.79 16.45
C PHE A 207 28.44 -10.20 17.40
N ILE A 208 29.67 -10.69 17.30
CA ILE A 208 30.77 -10.35 18.21
C ILE A 208 31.59 -9.19 17.65
N TYR A 209 31.83 -9.21 16.34
CA TYR A 209 32.63 -8.18 15.68
C TYR A 209 31.81 -6.99 15.21
N ASP A 210 30.49 -7.13 15.24
CA ASP A 210 29.53 -6.06 15.02
C ASP A 210 28.54 -6.01 16.19
N GLU A 211 28.17 -4.81 16.66
CA GLU A 211 27.21 -4.63 17.78
C GLU A 211 25.77 -5.01 17.37
N THR A 212 25.61 -5.72 16.25
CA THR A 212 24.32 -6.09 15.68
C THR A 212 23.69 -7.21 16.48
N VAL A 213 22.40 -7.05 16.75
CA VAL A 213 21.54 -8.13 17.22
C VAL A 213 20.54 -8.45 16.11
N VAL A 214 20.44 -9.72 15.74
CA VAL A 214 19.45 -10.20 14.79
C VAL A 214 18.49 -11.16 15.47
N LEU A 215 17.21 -10.79 15.54
CA LEU A 215 16.15 -11.66 16.01
C LEU A 215 15.45 -12.31 14.82
N VAL A 216 15.36 -13.63 14.82
CA VAL A 216 14.74 -14.43 13.75
C VAL A 216 13.55 -15.19 14.32
N ASP A 217 12.36 -15.00 13.76
CA ASP A 217 11.13 -15.74 14.11
C ASP A 217 10.65 -16.55 12.89
N TYR A 218 10.47 -17.85 13.09
CA TYR A 218 9.99 -18.79 12.08
C TYR A 218 8.53 -19.15 12.29
N ARG A 219 7.72 -18.98 11.23
CA ARG A 219 6.33 -19.46 11.16
C ARG A 219 6.13 -20.25 9.88
N ILE A 220 6.22 -21.57 9.98
CA ILE A 220 6.01 -22.48 8.82
C ILE A 220 4.60 -22.31 8.23
N VAL A 221 3.62 -22.05 9.10
CA VAL A 221 2.25 -21.75 8.71
C VAL A 221 1.84 -20.47 9.43
N GLU A 222 1.93 -19.35 8.74
CA GLU A 222 1.38 -18.08 9.20
C GLU A 222 -0.15 -18.15 9.14
N ARG A 223 -0.81 -17.60 10.17
CA ARG A 223 -2.23 -17.85 10.48
C ARG A 223 -3.16 -17.40 9.35
N GLU A 224 -2.88 -16.25 8.75
CA GLU A 224 -3.77 -15.62 7.79
C GLU A 224 -3.46 -16.06 6.37
N SER A 225 -2.18 -16.10 5.99
CA SER A 225 -1.71 -16.44 4.64
C SER A 225 -1.64 -17.95 4.37
N GLY A 226 -1.39 -18.76 5.40
CA GLY A 226 -1.08 -20.19 5.29
C GLY A 226 0.30 -20.51 4.69
N GLY A 227 1.08 -19.48 4.33
CA GLY A 227 2.45 -19.62 3.84
C GLY A 227 3.48 -19.63 4.96
N GLU A 228 4.74 -19.84 4.58
CA GLU A 228 5.86 -19.66 5.50
C GLU A 228 6.23 -18.18 5.60
N LEU A 229 6.47 -17.73 6.83
CA LEU A 229 7.06 -16.43 7.16
C LEU A 229 8.34 -16.64 7.99
N ILE A 230 9.44 -16.05 7.53
CA ILE A 230 10.65 -15.86 8.33
C ILE A 230 10.83 -14.36 8.52
N SER A 231 10.66 -13.88 9.75
CA SER A 231 10.92 -12.47 10.06
C SER A 231 12.28 -12.31 10.70
N MET A 232 13.00 -11.28 10.28
CA MET A 232 14.36 -10.95 10.72
C MET A 232 14.39 -9.49 11.15
N ARG A 233 14.70 -9.25 12.42
CA ARG A 233 14.85 -7.90 12.98
C ARG A 233 16.31 -7.63 13.26
N PHE A 234 16.87 -6.70 12.51
CA PHE A 234 18.21 -6.20 12.71
C PHE A 234 18.16 -5.00 13.65
N GLN A 235 18.98 -5.01 14.69
CA GLN A 235 19.15 -3.91 15.64
C GLN A 235 20.60 -3.44 15.58
N ASN A 236 20.81 -2.14 15.38
CA ASN A 236 22.13 -1.52 15.18
C ASN A 236 23.01 -2.26 14.14
N PRO A 237 22.49 -2.58 12.94
CA PRO A 237 23.27 -3.28 11.93
C PRO A 237 24.49 -2.45 11.51
N SER A 238 25.65 -3.08 11.46
CA SER A 238 26.84 -2.43 10.90
C SER A 238 26.67 -2.11 9.41
N PRO A 239 27.20 -0.97 8.95
CA PRO A 239 27.13 -0.58 7.55
C PRO A 239 27.94 -1.55 6.68
N GLY A 240 27.48 -1.74 5.44
CA GLY A 240 28.12 -2.64 4.47
C GLY A 240 27.16 -3.66 3.89
N ILE A 241 27.70 -4.75 3.33
CA ILE A 241 26.89 -5.77 2.64
C ILE A 241 26.60 -6.91 3.61
N TRP A 242 25.33 -7.08 3.94
CA TRP A 242 24.80 -8.26 4.61
C TRP A 242 24.35 -9.28 3.57
N SER A 243 24.65 -10.55 3.80
CA SER A 243 24.22 -11.63 2.91
C SER A 243 23.26 -12.58 3.64
N ILE A 244 22.08 -12.78 3.06
CA ILE A 244 21.08 -13.74 3.52
C ILE A 244 21.10 -14.93 2.56
N GLY A 245 21.72 -16.02 2.99
CA GLY A 245 21.71 -17.28 2.23
C GLY A 245 20.39 -18.00 2.46
N VAL A 246 19.65 -18.31 1.39
CA VAL A 246 18.33 -18.95 1.45
C VAL A 246 18.42 -20.34 0.84
N TYR A 247 17.97 -21.34 1.60
CA TYR A 247 18.06 -22.76 1.25
C TYR A 247 16.67 -23.37 1.14
N GLY A 248 16.31 -23.81 -0.06
CA GLY A 248 15.12 -24.61 -0.33
C GLY A 248 15.39 -26.11 -0.17
N SER A 249 14.36 -26.94 -0.32
CA SER A 249 14.54 -28.39 -0.49
C SER A 249 14.87 -28.74 -1.95
N ALA A 250 15.51 -29.89 -2.21
CA ALA A 250 15.76 -30.36 -3.58
C ALA A 250 14.48 -30.59 -4.41
N THR A 251 13.33 -30.71 -3.73
CA THR A 251 12.00 -30.82 -4.34
C THR A 251 11.25 -29.49 -4.39
N ASN A 252 11.74 -28.43 -3.73
CA ASN A 252 11.12 -27.11 -3.82
C ASN A 252 11.24 -26.60 -5.24
N ARG A 253 10.11 -26.16 -5.78
CA ARG A 253 10.04 -25.51 -7.09
C ARG A 253 9.49 -24.09 -6.99
N GLY A 254 9.02 -23.68 -5.82
CA GLY A 254 8.48 -22.34 -5.60
C GLY A 254 9.55 -21.25 -5.52
N SER A 255 9.08 -20.03 -5.69
CA SER A 255 9.81 -18.81 -5.36
C SER A 255 9.57 -18.43 -3.89
N TYR A 256 10.46 -17.60 -3.38
CA TYR A 256 10.27 -16.86 -2.15
C TYR A 256 10.50 -15.38 -2.44
N HIS A 257 9.93 -14.55 -1.59
CA HIS A 257 9.99 -13.10 -1.70
C HIS A 257 10.51 -12.53 -0.39
N MET A 258 11.30 -11.47 -0.48
CA MET A 258 11.80 -10.75 0.69
C MET A 258 11.52 -9.26 0.54
N TRP A 259 10.97 -8.65 1.60
CA TRP A 259 10.69 -7.21 1.62
C TRP A 259 11.38 -6.52 2.78
N LEU A 260 12.09 -5.43 2.44
CA LEU A 260 12.55 -4.43 3.40
C LEU A 260 11.40 -3.48 3.75
N PRO A 261 11.51 -2.74 4.89
CA PRO A 261 10.57 -1.68 5.22
C PRO A 261 10.41 -0.66 4.10
N LEU A 262 9.24 0.00 4.09
CA LEU A 262 8.93 0.99 3.06
C LEU A 262 9.87 2.21 3.13
N THR A 263 9.98 2.95 2.03
CA THR A 263 10.72 4.22 1.97
C THR A 263 10.27 5.16 3.10
N GLY A 264 11.23 5.71 3.84
CA GLY A 264 10.97 6.57 5.00
C GLY A 264 10.85 5.81 6.34
N PHE A 265 10.74 4.48 6.34
CA PHE A 265 10.86 3.66 7.56
C PHE A 265 12.28 3.13 7.77
N ILE A 266 13.07 3.11 6.70
CA ILE A 266 14.47 2.70 6.64
C ILE A 266 15.26 3.74 5.85
N SER A 267 16.59 3.77 5.99
CA SER A 267 17.47 4.65 5.20
C SER A 267 17.40 4.33 3.70
N ASP A 268 17.42 5.36 2.86
CA ASP A 268 17.51 5.22 1.39
C ASP A 268 18.82 4.57 0.93
N GLU A 269 19.82 4.49 1.81
CA GLU A 269 21.09 3.78 1.56
C GLU A 269 21.04 2.29 1.97
N THR A 270 19.89 1.83 2.48
CA THR A 270 19.66 0.43 2.86
C THR A 270 18.72 -0.27 1.87
N TYR A 271 19.27 -1.09 0.98
CA TYR A 271 18.51 -1.70 -0.11
C TYR A 271 19.10 -3.03 -0.59
N PHE A 272 18.33 -3.80 -1.36
CA PHE A 272 18.85 -4.98 -2.04
C PHE A 272 19.78 -4.62 -3.20
N LEU A 273 20.98 -5.20 -3.24
CA LEU A 273 21.90 -5.03 -4.36
C LEU A 273 21.29 -5.52 -5.67
N ARG A 274 20.65 -6.70 -5.62
CA ARG A 274 19.80 -7.22 -6.69
C ARG A 274 18.35 -7.19 -6.24
N SER A 275 17.54 -6.29 -6.78
CA SER A 275 16.11 -6.19 -6.47
C SER A 275 15.23 -6.68 -7.61
N SER A 276 14.00 -7.09 -7.29
CA SER A 276 12.93 -7.30 -8.28
C SER A 276 12.03 -6.06 -8.33
N PRO A 277 11.73 -5.52 -9.54
CA PRO A 277 10.90 -4.33 -9.69
C PRO A 277 9.39 -4.63 -9.61
N ASP A 278 9.00 -5.91 -9.68
CA ASP A 278 7.62 -6.39 -9.61
C ASP A 278 7.28 -6.89 -8.20
N VAL A 279 5.99 -7.08 -7.91
CA VAL A 279 5.45 -7.47 -6.58
C VAL A 279 5.85 -6.45 -5.50
N THR A 280 5.74 -5.17 -5.87
CA THR A 280 6.05 -4.02 -5.01
C THR A 280 4.80 -3.29 -4.52
N LEU A 281 3.61 -3.77 -4.86
CA LEU A 281 2.35 -3.20 -4.40
C LEU A 281 2.24 -3.30 -2.88
N THR A 282 2.07 -2.18 -2.19
CA THR A 282 2.05 -2.16 -0.72
C THR A 282 0.77 -2.77 -0.17
N GLU A 283 0.83 -3.49 0.94
CA GLU A 283 -0.35 -3.86 1.72
C GLU A 283 -1.09 -2.60 2.20
N PRO A 284 -2.44 -2.53 2.15
CA PRO A 284 -3.38 -3.60 1.80
C PRO A 284 -3.83 -3.57 0.33
N SER A 285 -3.09 -2.93 -0.58
CA SER A 285 -3.51 -2.78 -1.99
C SER A 285 -3.56 -4.10 -2.76
N ASN A 286 -3.09 -5.19 -2.15
CA ASN A 286 -3.23 -6.55 -2.68
C ASN A 286 -4.61 -7.19 -2.39
N ALA A 287 -5.45 -6.53 -1.58
CA ALA A 287 -6.79 -6.99 -1.24
C ALA A 287 -7.70 -7.17 -2.47
N PHE A 288 -8.62 -8.12 -2.41
CA PHE A 288 -9.46 -8.48 -3.57
C PHE A 288 -10.51 -7.40 -3.88
N GLY A 289 -11.31 -7.02 -2.90
CA GLY A 289 -12.47 -6.13 -3.02
C GLY A 289 -12.11 -4.67 -3.37
N PRO A 290 -11.18 -4.03 -2.65
CA PRO A 290 -10.74 -2.69 -2.98
C PRO A 290 -10.18 -2.55 -4.40
N ILE A 291 -10.38 -1.38 -4.99
CA ILE A 291 -9.74 -0.94 -6.21
C ILE A 291 -8.29 -0.56 -5.88
N THR A 292 -7.34 -1.08 -6.63
CA THR A 292 -5.91 -0.76 -6.49
C THR A 292 -5.43 0.06 -7.67
N VAL A 293 -4.87 1.23 -7.37
CA VAL A 293 -4.53 2.22 -8.39
C VAL A 293 -3.04 2.52 -8.40
N THR A 294 -2.41 2.37 -9.56
CA THR A 294 -1.03 2.80 -9.82
C THR A 294 -0.97 4.14 -10.55
N GLY A 295 0.24 4.67 -10.67
CA GLY A 295 0.46 6.02 -11.19
C GLY A 295 1.05 6.05 -12.58
N TYR A 296 0.61 7.02 -13.39
CA TYR A 296 1.31 7.43 -14.61
C TYR A 296 1.41 8.95 -14.69
N ASN A 297 2.27 9.43 -15.59
CA ASN A 297 2.44 10.85 -15.88
C ASN A 297 1.59 11.23 -17.10
N GLU A 298 0.51 11.98 -16.87
CA GLU A 298 -0.44 12.41 -17.91
C GLU A 298 0.22 13.23 -19.04
N ILE A 299 1.25 14.03 -18.73
CA ILE A 299 1.91 14.88 -19.72
C ILE A 299 2.76 14.04 -20.69
N THR A 300 3.47 13.04 -20.16
CA THR A 300 4.40 12.22 -20.96
C THR A 300 3.79 10.93 -21.48
N GLY A 301 2.69 10.46 -20.89
CA GLY A 301 2.12 9.13 -21.11
C GLY A 301 2.95 7.98 -20.50
N GLY A 302 4.07 8.26 -19.83
CA GLY A 302 4.90 7.22 -19.21
C GLY A 302 4.40 6.81 -17.82
N SER A 303 4.69 5.58 -17.39
CA SER A 303 4.47 5.14 -16.01
C SER A 303 5.23 6.03 -15.02
N TYR A 304 4.64 6.30 -13.86
CA TYR A 304 5.33 6.98 -12.77
C TYR A 304 6.46 6.08 -12.26
N THR A 305 7.70 6.59 -12.25
CA THR A 305 8.92 5.82 -11.99
C THR A 305 8.88 5.02 -10.70
N ASP A 306 8.40 5.62 -9.61
CA ASP A 306 8.36 4.94 -8.30
C ASP A 306 7.04 4.21 -8.08
N SER A 307 6.08 4.28 -9.00
CA SER A 307 4.83 3.53 -8.86
C SER A 307 5.15 2.06 -8.66
N SER A 308 4.67 1.52 -7.55
CA SER A 308 4.66 0.08 -7.32
C SER A 308 3.94 -0.63 -8.47
N ARG A 309 4.35 -1.86 -8.74
CA ARG A 309 3.89 -2.65 -9.89
C ARG A 309 4.01 -4.14 -9.62
N GLY A 310 3.38 -4.92 -10.49
CA GLY A 310 3.37 -6.36 -10.43
C GLY A 310 2.09 -6.92 -9.87
N PHE A 311 1.82 -8.18 -10.24
CA PHE A 311 0.77 -8.96 -9.63
C PHE A 311 1.10 -9.26 -8.17
N THR A 312 0.10 -9.75 -7.43
CA THR A 312 0.32 -10.28 -6.09
C THR A 312 1.33 -11.43 -6.10
N ARG A 313 1.83 -11.80 -4.92
CA ARG A 313 2.80 -12.89 -4.76
C ARG A 313 2.36 -14.22 -5.42
N ASN A 314 1.06 -14.52 -5.43
CA ASN A 314 0.51 -15.72 -6.11
C ASN A 314 -0.01 -15.46 -7.53
N GLY A 315 0.29 -14.30 -8.11
CA GLY A 315 -0.04 -13.97 -9.50
C GLY A 315 -1.47 -13.48 -9.73
N SER A 316 -2.25 -13.19 -8.69
CA SER A 316 -3.54 -12.52 -8.87
C SER A 316 -3.35 -11.12 -9.46
N GLU A 317 -4.19 -10.79 -10.44
CA GLU A 317 -4.10 -9.58 -11.23
C GLU A 317 -4.35 -8.32 -10.40
N LYS A 318 -3.27 -7.59 -10.13
CA LYS A 318 -3.20 -6.24 -9.55
C LYS A 318 -2.05 -5.48 -10.23
N PRO A 319 -2.07 -4.14 -10.30
CA PRO A 319 -3.16 -3.24 -9.90
C PRO A 319 -4.40 -3.43 -10.79
N ASP A 320 -5.50 -2.78 -10.42
CA ASP A 320 -6.72 -2.84 -11.24
C ASP A 320 -6.64 -1.92 -12.45
N PHE A 321 -6.12 -0.71 -12.28
CA PHE A 321 -5.84 0.23 -13.36
C PHE A 321 -4.88 1.33 -12.87
N ALA A 322 -4.43 2.20 -13.77
CA ALA A 322 -3.63 3.38 -13.44
C ALA A 322 -4.43 4.70 -13.57
N ALA A 323 -4.05 5.71 -12.80
CA ALA A 323 -4.55 7.08 -12.90
C ALA A 323 -3.40 8.10 -12.85
N PRO A 324 -3.62 9.38 -13.23
CA PRO A 324 -2.59 10.41 -13.15
C PRO A 324 -2.00 10.54 -11.73
N ALA A 325 -0.68 10.56 -11.64
CA ALA A 325 0.02 10.54 -10.35
C ALA A 325 1.21 11.51 -10.25
N VAL A 326 1.53 12.26 -11.30
CA VAL A 326 2.73 13.11 -11.34
C VAL A 326 2.34 14.56 -11.50
N ASN A 327 2.84 15.40 -10.58
CA ASN A 327 2.64 16.85 -10.54
C ASN A 327 1.16 17.27 -10.66
N VAL A 328 0.28 16.58 -9.93
CA VAL A 328 -1.14 16.95 -9.89
C VAL A 328 -1.32 18.17 -9.00
N SER A 329 -1.84 19.24 -9.59
CA SER A 329 -2.04 20.52 -8.92
C SER A 329 -3.22 20.49 -7.96
N THR A 330 -3.07 21.15 -6.81
CA THR A 330 -4.09 21.44 -5.81
C THR A 330 -3.94 22.88 -5.32
N ASN A 331 -4.87 23.39 -4.51
CA ASN A 331 -4.75 24.73 -3.92
C ASN A 331 -3.67 24.80 -2.82
N VAL A 332 -3.18 23.66 -2.35
CA VAL A 332 -2.10 23.58 -1.33
C VAL A 332 -0.74 23.17 -1.91
N GLY A 333 -0.65 22.93 -3.22
CA GLY A 333 0.60 22.59 -3.91
C GLY A 333 0.44 21.53 -5.00
N MET A 334 1.56 21.16 -5.63
CA MET A 334 1.61 20.03 -6.56
C MET A 334 2.08 18.77 -5.85
N TYR A 335 1.42 17.66 -6.11
CA TYR A 335 1.70 16.37 -5.48
C TYR A 335 2.00 15.30 -6.50
N THR A 336 2.91 14.39 -6.13
CA THR A 336 3.30 13.21 -6.92
C THR A 336 3.23 11.97 -6.04
N GLY A 337 2.69 10.88 -6.58
CA GLY A 337 2.60 9.59 -5.91
C GLY A 337 1.29 8.86 -6.20
N THR A 338 1.26 7.55 -5.94
CA THR A 338 0.05 6.74 -6.14
C THR A 338 -1.11 7.13 -5.21
N SER A 339 -0.85 7.80 -4.08
CA SER A 339 -1.88 8.41 -3.24
C SER A 339 -2.75 9.41 -4.02
N VAL A 340 -2.15 10.18 -4.93
CA VAL A 340 -2.85 11.14 -5.80
C VAL A 340 -3.75 10.41 -6.79
N ALA A 341 -3.24 9.35 -7.42
CA ALA A 341 -3.99 8.51 -8.34
C ALA A 341 -5.21 7.85 -7.67
N ALA A 342 -5.04 7.41 -6.41
CA ALA A 342 -6.13 6.89 -5.60
C ALA A 342 -7.19 7.96 -5.29
N ALA A 343 -6.80 9.20 -4.99
CA ALA A 343 -7.75 10.29 -4.75
C ALA A 343 -8.56 10.67 -6.00
N ILE A 344 -7.93 10.75 -7.18
CA ILE A 344 -8.63 10.97 -8.46
C ILE A 344 -9.66 9.85 -8.67
N THR A 345 -9.24 8.60 -8.46
CA THR A 345 -10.10 7.43 -8.61
C THR A 345 -11.25 7.42 -7.61
N ALA A 346 -11.01 7.85 -6.37
CA ALA A 346 -12.05 7.95 -5.36
C ALA A 346 -13.13 8.97 -5.74
N GLY A 347 -12.76 10.12 -6.30
CA GLY A 347 -13.73 11.06 -6.85
C GLY A 347 -14.52 10.48 -8.03
N ALA A 348 -13.84 9.83 -8.98
CA ALA A 348 -14.52 9.16 -10.09
C ALA A 348 -15.49 8.06 -9.59
N ALA A 349 -15.12 7.32 -8.55
CA ALA A 349 -15.99 6.33 -7.91
C ALA A 349 -17.19 6.98 -7.22
N ALA A 350 -17.04 8.17 -6.64
CA ALA A 350 -18.13 8.91 -6.02
C ALA A 350 -19.18 9.34 -7.07
N ASP A 351 -18.73 9.87 -8.21
CA ASP A 351 -19.61 10.22 -9.35
C ASP A 351 -20.31 8.98 -9.92
N PHE A 352 -19.59 7.86 -10.02
CA PHE A 352 -20.20 6.60 -10.44
C PHE A 352 -21.26 6.11 -9.44
N LEU A 353 -21.02 6.20 -8.13
CA LEU A 353 -22.01 5.84 -7.11
C LEU A 353 -23.20 6.82 -7.08
N GLU A 354 -23.02 8.08 -7.45
CA GLU A 354 -24.13 9.00 -7.65
C GLU A 354 -25.05 8.51 -8.78
N TRP A 355 -24.47 8.12 -9.93
CA TRP A 355 -25.23 7.51 -11.02
C TRP A 355 -25.88 6.19 -10.62
N ALA A 356 -25.12 5.26 -10.03
CA ALA A 356 -25.59 3.92 -9.73
C ALA A 356 -26.63 3.93 -8.60
N VAL A 357 -26.28 4.51 -7.46
CA VAL A 357 -27.06 4.40 -6.21
C VAL A 357 -28.05 5.54 -6.06
N VAL A 358 -27.59 6.79 -6.19
CA VAL A 358 -28.41 7.97 -5.89
C VAL A 358 -29.48 8.20 -6.97
N LYS A 359 -29.11 8.04 -8.24
CA LYS A 359 -30.04 8.11 -9.38
C LYS A 359 -30.79 6.79 -9.63
N GLY A 360 -30.45 5.73 -8.89
CA GLY A 360 -31.19 4.46 -8.87
C GLY A 360 -31.00 3.55 -10.08
N ASN A 361 -29.90 3.72 -10.83
CA ASN A 361 -29.61 2.88 -12.00
C ASN A 361 -29.11 1.48 -11.63
N GLU A 362 -28.27 1.38 -10.58
CA GLU A 362 -27.73 0.12 -10.05
C GLU A 362 -27.61 0.21 -8.50
N PRO A 363 -28.72 0.02 -7.76
CA PRO A 363 -28.78 0.35 -6.33
C PRO A 363 -27.96 -0.56 -5.40
N ILE A 364 -27.60 -1.76 -5.85
CA ILE A 364 -26.92 -2.81 -5.06
C ILE A 364 -25.45 -2.98 -5.46
N VAL A 365 -24.86 -1.97 -6.10
CA VAL A 365 -23.47 -2.00 -6.55
C VAL A 365 -22.48 -1.99 -5.36
N ASN A 366 -21.41 -2.78 -5.43
CA ASN A 366 -20.31 -2.76 -4.46
C ASN A 366 -18.96 -2.43 -5.13
N SER A 367 -17.87 -2.49 -4.37
CA SER A 367 -16.53 -2.11 -4.85
C SER A 367 -16.05 -2.99 -6.02
N ASP A 368 -16.39 -4.28 -6.01
CA ASP A 368 -16.02 -5.21 -7.09
C ASP A 368 -16.77 -4.88 -8.38
N ASP A 369 -18.04 -4.51 -8.29
CA ASP A 369 -18.82 -4.07 -9.44
C ASP A 369 -18.26 -2.76 -10.03
N VAL A 370 -18.02 -1.74 -9.20
CA VAL A 370 -17.43 -0.45 -9.62
C VAL A 370 -16.08 -0.69 -10.32
N LYS A 371 -15.23 -1.51 -9.70
CA LYS A 371 -13.94 -1.94 -10.26
C LYS A 371 -14.10 -2.55 -11.65
N ASN A 372 -15.06 -3.46 -11.84
CA ASN A 372 -15.31 -4.11 -13.13
C ASN A 372 -15.87 -3.16 -14.20
N TYR A 373 -16.73 -2.21 -13.82
CA TYR A 373 -17.15 -1.14 -14.73
C TYR A 373 -15.97 -0.28 -15.17
N PHE A 374 -15.09 0.10 -14.24
CA PHE A 374 -13.91 0.92 -14.54
C PHE A 374 -12.93 0.17 -15.43
N LYS A 375 -12.71 -1.13 -15.21
CA LYS A 375 -11.91 -1.99 -16.10
C LYS A 375 -12.48 -2.04 -17.53
N ARG A 376 -13.81 -2.06 -17.70
CA ARG A 376 -14.43 -2.04 -19.04
C ARG A 376 -14.24 -0.70 -19.76
N GLY A 377 -14.35 0.40 -19.03
CA GLY A 377 -14.17 1.76 -19.57
C GLY A 377 -12.72 2.22 -19.72
N ALA A 378 -11.76 1.49 -19.17
CA ALA A 378 -10.35 1.88 -19.14
C ALA A 378 -9.76 2.04 -20.55
N VAL A 379 -8.93 3.07 -20.72
CA VAL A 379 -8.18 3.32 -21.95
C VAL A 379 -7.00 2.34 -22.01
N ARG A 380 -6.84 1.68 -23.16
CA ARG A 380 -5.74 0.74 -23.42
C ARG A 380 -4.93 1.23 -24.60
N GLU A 381 -3.62 1.25 -24.44
CA GLU A 381 -2.74 1.64 -25.53
C GLU A 381 -2.65 0.52 -26.59
N PRO A 382 -2.83 0.84 -27.89
CA PRO A 382 -2.67 -0.14 -28.96
C PRO A 382 -1.27 -0.77 -28.95
N GLY A 383 -1.21 -2.10 -29.03
CA GLY A 383 0.06 -2.84 -29.02
C GLY A 383 0.59 -3.23 -27.64
N ILE A 384 -0.07 -2.81 -26.55
CA ILE A 384 0.21 -3.27 -25.19
C ILE A 384 -0.78 -4.36 -24.80
N THR A 385 -0.29 -5.43 -24.16
CA THR A 385 -1.14 -6.48 -23.58
C THR A 385 -1.67 -6.05 -22.21
N TYR A 386 -2.96 -6.29 -21.98
CA TYR A 386 -3.64 -6.03 -20.72
C TYR A 386 -4.35 -7.31 -20.22
N PRO A 387 -4.42 -7.55 -18.89
CA PRO A 387 -3.80 -6.72 -17.87
C PRO A 387 -2.28 -6.84 -17.87
N ASN A 388 -1.60 -5.77 -17.46
CA ASN A 388 -0.15 -5.76 -17.24
C ASN A 388 0.18 -5.29 -15.83
N LYS A 389 1.46 -5.44 -15.46
CA LYS A 389 1.96 -5.20 -14.11
C LYS A 389 1.99 -3.73 -13.72
N GLN A 390 2.04 -2.81 -14.68
CA GLN A 390 2.20 -1.37 -14.45
C GLN A 390 0.86 -0.64 -14.40
N GLU A 391 -0.02 -0.94 -15.35
CA GLU A 391 -1.28 -0.23 -15.57
C GLU A 391 -2.52 -1.11 -15.34
N GLY A 392 -2.35 -2.34 -14.84
CA GLY A 392 -3.49 -3.22 -14.62
C GLY A 392 -4.26 -3.43 -15.91
N PHE A 393 -5.55 -3.09 -15.92
CA PHE A 393 -6.43 -3.23 -17.09
C PHE A 393 -6.46 -2.01 -18.04
N GLY A 394 -5.69 -0.97 -17.76
CA GLY A 394 -5.63 0.28 -18.55
C GLY A 394 -5.60 1.53 -17.68
N ARG A 395 -5.83 2.69 -18.29
CA ARG A 395 -5.92 3.98 -17.60
C ARG A 395 -7.37 4.34 -17.30
N LEU A 396 -7.61 4.90 -16.12
CA LEU A 396 -8.94 5.33 -15.65
C LEU A 396 -9.60 6.25 -16.68
N ASN A 397 -10.84 5.93 -17.06
CA ASN A 397 -11.66 6.77 -17.94
C ASN A 397 -13.14 6.59 -17.61
N LEU A 398 -13.65 7.46 -16.74
CA LEU A 398 -15.05 7.42 -16.29
C LEU A 398 -16.03 7.62 -17.46
N LYS A 399 -15.71 8.48 -18.44
CA LYS A 399 -16.53 8.63 -19.64
C LYS A 399 -16.61 7.31 -20.42
N GLY A 400 -15.49 6.62 -20.57
CA GLY A 400 -15.41 5.31 -21.21
C GLY A 400 -16.30 4.26 -20.54
N VAL A 401 -16.49 4.36 -19.21
CA VAL A 401 -17.44 3.51 -18.49
C VAL A 401 -18.86 3.75 -19.01
N PHE A 402 -19.34 4.99 -19.01
CA PHE A 402 -20.69 5.31 -19.48
C PHE A 402 -20.90 5.04 -20.97
N ASP A 403 -19.89 5.31 -21.80
CA ASP A 403 -19.93 4.96 -23.22
C ASP A 403 -20.16 3.45 -23.42
N SER A 404 -19.49 2.61 -22.62
CA SER A 404 -19.64 1.14 -22.68
C SER A 404 -21.05 0.65 -22.29
N LEU A 405 -21.78 1.40 -21.46
CA LEU A 405 -23.16 1.07 -21.07
C LEU A 405 -24.18 1.38 -22.18
N THR A 406 -23.84 2.26 -23.12
CA THR A 406 -24.74 2.68 -24.22
C THR A 406 -24.58 1.85 -25.50
N GLN A 407 -23.56 0.99 -25.57
CA GLN A 407 -23.24 0.18 -26.74
C GLN A 407 -23.90 -1.22 -26.71
N THR A 408 -24.74 -1.49 -25.71
CA THR A 408 -25.70 -2.60 -25.65
C THR A 408 -27.08 -2.13 -26.04
#